data_AF-A0A2D6F264-F1
#
_entry.id   AF-A0A2D6F264-F1
#
_cell.length_a   1.000
_cell.length_b   1.000
_cell.length_c   1.000
_cell.angle_alpha   90.00
_cell.angle_beta   90.00
_cell.angle_gamma   90.00
#
_symmetry.space_group_name_H-M   'P 1'
#
loop_
_entity.id
_entity.type
_entity.pdbx_description
1 polymer ?
#
loop_
_entity_poly.entity_id
_entity_poly.type
_entity_poly.pdbx_seq_one_letter_code
_entity_poly.pdbx_strand_id
1 'polypeptide(L)'
;MSSSLIYWDLYELTTSSSKLTGVMLRGRIRKYCLEKGRNILVENATDKDNCVRFAIPKDDDPKDIISYVESIVSKIKVKSVKRSVVNPVLSKLKVNLADRYKL
;
A
#
# COMPACT_ATOMS: atom_id res chain seq x y z
N MET A 1 2.59 -16.09 -23.77
CA MET A 1 2.11 -16.42 -22.42
C MET A 1 0.92 -15.52 -22.14
N SER A 2 -0.25 -16.06 -21.79
CA SER A 2 -1.34 -15.23 -21.27
C SER A 2 -0.93 -14.74 -19.89
N SER A 3 -0.66 -13.44 -19.74
CA SER A 3 -0.36 -12.85 -18.44
C SER A 3 -1.62 -12.92 -17.57
N SER A 4 -1.65 -13.82 -16.59
CA SER A 4 -2.68 -13.81 -15.56
C SER A 4 -2.60 -12.52 -14.75
N LEU A 5 -3.74 -11.98 -14.36
CA LEU A 5 -3.80 -10.79 -13.53
C LEU A 5 -3.27 -11.09 -12.13
N ILE A 6 -2.47 -10.16 -11.59
CA ILE A 6 -1.95 -10.26 -10.22
C ILE A 6 -3.02 -9.77 -9.25
N TYR A 7 -3.25 -10.54 -8.19
CA TYR A 7 -4.11 -10.18 -7.07
C TYR A 7 -3.28 -9.53 -5.97
N TRP A 8 -3.82 -8.47 -5.37
CA TRP A 8 -3.13 -7.65 -4.39
C TRP A 8 -3.92 -7.53 -3.09
N ASP A 9 -3.20 -7.58 -1.97
CA ASP A 9 -3.72 -7.30 -0.64
C ASP A 9 -3.26 -5.90 -0.21
N LEU A 10 -4.23 -5.08 0.21
CA LEU A 10 -4.06 -3.65 0.44
C LEU A 10 -4.04 -3.35 1.94
N TYR A 11 -3.13 -2.46 2.33
CA TYR A 11 -2.90 -2.04 3.70
C TYR A 11 -2.86 -0.52 3.81
N GLU A 12 -3.41 0.01 4.92
CA GLU A 12 -3.34 1.42 5.30
C GLU A 12 -2.34 1.60 6.44
N LEU A 13 -1.48 2.60 6.27
CA LEU A 13 -0.56 3.14 7.25
C LEU A 13 -1.09 4.49 7.73
N THR A 14 -1.37 4.59 9.03
CA THR A 14 -1.74 5.86 9.67
C THR A 14 -0.93 6.07 10.94
N THR A 15 -0.76 7.32 11.34
CA THR A 15 -0.20 7.66 12.66
C THR A 15 -0.76 9.00 13.13
N SER A 16 -0.76 9.19 14.45
CA SER A 16 -1.03 10.48 15.08
C SER A 16 0.25 11.19 15.53
N SER A 17 1.44 10.59 15.35
CA SER A 17 2.71 11.11 15.88
C SER A 17 3.45 12.02 14.90
N SER A 18 3.34 11.78 13.59
CA SER A 18 4.14 12.47 12.57
C SER A 18 3.43 12.53 11.22
N LYS A 19 3.97 13.32 10.29
CA LYS A 19 3.53 13.28 8.88
C LYS A 19 4.06 12.02 8.19
N LEU A 20 3.21 11.37 7.41
CA LEU A 20 3.53 10.25 6.51
C LEU A 20 3.68 10.71 5.06
N THR A 21 3.00 11.80 4.70
CA THR A 21 3.04 12.41 3.36
C THR A 21 4.08 13.53 3.34
N GLY A 22 4.72 13.73 2.18
CA GLY A 22 5.77 14.74 2.01
C GLY A 22 7.13 14.39 2.66
N VAL A 23 7.26 13.23 3.31
CA VAL A 23 8.49 12.79 4.02
C VAL A 23 9.22 11.62 3.32
N MET A 24 9.01 11.45 2.02
CA MET A 24 9.62 10.39 1.20
C MET A 24 9.32 8.94 1.62
N LEU A 25 8.36 8.71 2.53
CA LEU A 25 8.04 7.37 3.05
C LEU A 25 7.75 6.34 1.95
N ARG A 26 6.97 6.73 0.93
CA ARG A 26 6.67 5.87 -0.23
C ARG A 26 7.91 5.44 -1.00
N GLY A 27 8.84 6.38 -1.20
CA GLY A 27 10.11 6.11 -1.87
C GLY A 27 10.99 5.15 -1.06
N ARG A 28 10.99 5.30 0.26
CA ARG A 28 11.70 4.41 1.19
C ARG A 28 11.14 2.98 1.18
N ILE A 29 9.82 2.83 1.28
CA ILE A 29 9.14 1.52 1.17
C ILE A 29 9.43 0.85 -0.18
N ARG A 30 9.32 1.61 -1.28
CA ARG A 30 9.62 1.10 -2.63
C ARG A 30 11.08 0.63 -2.74
N LYS A 31 12.03 1.43 -2.26
CA LYS A 31 13.47 1.08 -2.28
C LYS A 31 13.74 -0.18 -1.47
N TYR A 32 13.17 -0.28 -0.27
CA TYR A 32 13.30 -1.47 0.58
C TYR A 32 12.81 -2.75 -0.13
N CYS A 33 11.62 -2.72 -0.73
CA CYS A 33 11.08 -3.89 -1.44
C CYS A 33 11.91 -4.24 -2.69
N LEU A 34 12.42 -3.23 -3.41
CA LEU A 34 13.29 -3.44 -4.57
C LEU A 34 14.58 -4.16 -4.18
N GLU A 35 15.22 -3.77 -3.08
CA GLU A 35 16.42 -4.43 -2.55
C GLU A 35 16.16 -5.87 -2.09
N LYS A 36 14.90 -6.21 -1.79
CA LYS A 36 14.46 -7.57 -1.42
C LYS A 36 13.94 -8.39 -2.60
N GLY A 37 13.91 -7.84 -3.81
CA GLY A 37 13.33 -8.51 -4.98
C GLY A 37 11.82 -8.72 -4.89
N ARG A 38 11.11 -7.82 -4.19
CA ARG A 38 9.67 -7.94 -3.91
C ARG A 38 8.85 -6.89 -4.65
N ASN A 39 7.68 -7.33 -5.13
CA ASN A 39 6.70 -6.44 -5.74
C ASN A 39 5.94 -5.64 -4.69
N ILE A 40 5.75 -4.35 -4.95
CA ILE A 40 5.01 -3.45 -4.06
C ILE A 40 4.33 -2.36 -4.89
N LEU A 41 3.12 -2.00 -4.51
CA LEU A 41 2.48 -0.74 -4.89
C LEU A 41 2.41 0.14 -3.66
N VAL A 42 2.65 1.44 -3.81
CA VAL A 42 2.62 2.38 -2.68
C VAL A 42 2.21 3.78 -3.11
N GLU A 43 1.15 4.33 -2.52
CA GLU A 43 0.61 5.66 -2.83
C GLU A 43 0.20 6.42 -1.56
N ASN A 44 0.15 7.74 -1.69
CA ASN A 44 -0.46 8.57 -0.66
C ASN A 44 -1.97 8.49 -0.87
N ALA A 45 -2.74 8.31 0.19
CA ALA A 45 -4.17 8.51 0.10
C ALA A 45 -4.46 9.98 -0.22
N THR A 46 -5.39 10.21 -1.14
CA THR A 46 -5.91 11.54 -1.49
C THR A 46 -7.27 11.79 -0.84
N ASP A 47 -7.91 10.73 -0.34
CA ASP A 47 -9.22 10.74 0.32
C ASP A 47 -9.14 10.65 1.85
N LYS A 48 -7.93 10.58 2.41
CA LYS A 48 -7.71 10.50 3.85
C LYS A 48 -6.44 11.25 4.20
N ASP A 49 -6.55 12.17 5.17
CA ASP A 49 -5.38 12.92 5.62
C ASP A 49 -4.35 12.00 6.29
N ASN A 50 -3.09 12.35 6.10
CA ASN A 50 -1.92 11.69 6.69
C ASN A 50 -1.94 10.15 6.59
N CYS A 51 -2.28 9.62 5.42
CA CYS A 51 -2.40 8.19 5.17
C CYS A 51 -1.57 7.77 3.96
N VAL A 52 -0.79 6.70 4.14
CA VAL A 52 -0.09 6.02 3.04
C VAL A 52 -0.70 4.63 2.91
N ARG A 53 -0.89 4.18 1.67
CA ARG A 53 -1.34 2.83 1.38
C ARG A 53 -0.27 2.09 0.64
N PHE A 54 -0.11 0.82 0.96
CA PHE A 54 0.69 -0.08 0.17
C PHE A 54 -0.12 -1.34 -0.18
N ALA A 55 0.29 -2.02 -1.24
CA ALA A 55 -0.27 -3.30 -1.62
C ALA A 55 0.83 -4.26 -2.04
N ILE A 56 0.69 -5.50 -1.59
CA ILE A 56 1.57 -6.62 -1.92
C ILE A 56 0.77 -7.67 -2.70
N PRO A 57 1.42 -8.55 -3.47
CA PRO A 57 0.76 -9.73 -4.03
C PRO A 57 0.02 -10.52 -2.93
N LYS A 58 -1.12 -11.11 -3.25
CA LYS A 58 -2.01 -11.79 -2.28
C LYS A 58 -1.31 -12.83 -1.40
N ASP A 59 -0.30 -13.51 -1.94
CA ASP A 59 0.40 -14.62 -1.27
C ASP A 59 1.71 -14.18 -0.60
N ASP A 60 2.03 -12.88 -0.63
CA ASP A 60 3.18 -12.30 0.06
C ASP A 60 2.86 -12.02 1.54
N ASP A 61 3.87 -12.14 2.42
CA ASP A 61 3.74 -11.75 3.84
C ASP A 61 4.06 -10.25 4.02
N PRO A 62 3.17 -9.43 4.61
CA PRO A 62 3.43 -8.00 4.86
C PRO A 62 4.36 -7.73 6.05
N LYS A 63 4.67 -8.71 6.91
CA LYS A 63 5.31 -8.48 8.22
C LYS A 63 6.62 -7.72 8.16
N ASP A 64 7.50 -8.06 7.23
CA ASP A 64 8.80 -7.40 7.08
C ASP A 64 8.68 -5.93 6.67
N ILE A 65 7.75 -5.60 5.77
CA ILE A 65 7.43 -4.22 5.37
C ILE A 65 6.85 -3.47 6.56
N ILE A 66 5.97 -4.10 7.34
CA ILE A 66 5.40 -3.51 8.55
C ILE A 66 6.51 -3.20 9.56
N SER A 67 7.38 -4.16 9.86
CA SER A 67 8.52 -3.97 10.77
C SER A 67 9.48 -2.89 10.27
N TYR A 68 9.73 -2.83 8.95
CA TYR A 68 10.51 -1.75 8.36
C TYR A 68 9.86 -0.38 8.58
N VAL A 69 8.55 -0.25 8.33
CA VAL A 69 7.81 1.01 8.54
C VAL A 69 7.80 1.42 10.02
N GLU A 70 7.63 0.47 10.93
CA GLU A 70 7.68 0.71 12.38
C GLU A 70 9.05 1.22 12.84
N SER A 71 10.14 0.81 12.18
CA SER A 71 11.50 1.28 12.48
C SER A 71 11.76 2.74 12.08
N ILE A 72 10.99 3.27 11.12
CA ILE A 72 11.17 4.63 10.57
C ILE A 72 10.09 5.61 11.04
N VAL A 73 8.93 5.11 11.48
CA VAL A 73 7.80 5.91 11.96
C VAL A 73 7.30 5.35 13.29
N SER A 74 7.39 6.15 14.33
CA SER A 74 6.87 5.79 15.65
C SER A 74 5.34 5.76 15.67
N LYS A 75 4.76 4.84 16.46
CA LYS A 75 3.30 4.73 16.69
C LYS A 75 2.47 4.54 15.41
N ILE A 76 3.05 3.91 14.38
CA ILE A 76 2.31 3.58 13.17
C ILE A 76 1.20 2.55 13.49
N LYS A 77 0.03 2.71 12.86
CA LYS A 77 -1.05 1.74 12.84
C LYS A 77 -1.16 1.18 11.44
N VAL A 78 -1.17 -0.14 11.33
CA VAL A 78 -1.35 -0.85 10.06
C VAL A 78 -2.71 -1.54 10.05
N LYS A 79 -3.50 -1.32 8.99
CA LYS A 79 -4.81 -1.95 8.80
C LYS A 79 -4.91 -2.62 7.43
N SER A 80 -5.25 -3.90 7.39
CA SER A 80 -5.69 -4.57 6.15
C SER A 80 -7.03 -3.98 5.71
N VAL A 81 -7.11 -3.43 4.49
CA VAL A 81 -8.31 -2.73 4.00
C VAL A 81 -9.08 -3.48 2.94
N LYS A 82 -8.40 -4.21 2.05
CA LYS A 82 -9.04 -5.00 1.00
C LYS A 82 -8.10 -6.14 0.60
N ARG A 83 -8.65 -7.30 0.27
CA ARG A 83 -7.88 -8.47 -0.17
C ARG A 83 -8.23 -8.87 -1.59
N SER A 84 -7.28 -9.50 -2.27
CA SER A 84 -7.45 -10.08 -3.59
C SER A 84 -8.01 -9.08 -4.62
N VAL A 85 -7.44 -7.88 -4.68
CA VAL A 85 -7.83 -6.83 -5.63
C VAL A 85 -6.92 -6.90 -6.85
N VAL A 86 -7.50 -6.89 -8.04
CA VAL A 86 -6.75 -6.84 -9.30
C VAL A 86 -6.51 -5.38 -9.69
N ASN A 87 -5.29 -5.08 -10.17
CA ASN A 87 -4.87 -3.75 -10.65
C ASN A 87 -5.33 -2.58 -9.73
N PRO A 88 -4.99 -2.62 -8.42
CA PRO A 88 -5.54 -1.67 -7.47
C PRO A 88 -5.00 -0.25 -7.67
N VAL A 89 -5.88 0.73 -7.50
CA VAL A 89 -5.55 2.15 -7.30
C VAL A 89 -5.54 2.43 -5.79
N LEU A 90 -4.41 2.87 -5.24
CA LEU A 90 -4.26 3.01 -3.79
C LEU A 90 -4.62 4.42 -3.30
N SER A 91 -4.43 5.45 -4.11
CA SER A 91 -4.70 6.86 -3.74
C SER A 91 -6.15 7.14 -3.39
N LYS A 92 -7.10 6.32 -3.85
CA LYS A 92 -8.53 6.45 -3.53
C LYS A 92 -9.27 5.12 -3.66
N LEU A 93 -9.55 4.44 -2.54
CA LEU A 93 -10.04 3.06 -2.55
C LEU A 93 -11.36 2.86 -3.31
N LYS A 94 -12.18 3.91 -3.37
CA LYS A 94 -13.46 3.89 -4.07
C LYS A 94 -13.33 3.66 -5.59
N VAL A 95 -12.13 3.90 -6.16
CA VAL A 95 -11.82 3.64 -7.57
C VAL A 95 -11.76 2.15 -7.86
N ASN A 96 -11.49 1.31 -6.85
CA ASN A 96 -11.43 -0.14 -6.99
C ASN A 96 -12.81 -0.83 -6.96
N LEU A 97 -13.87 -0.08 -7.26
CA LEU A 97 -15.25 -0.58 -7.38
C LEU A 97 -15.63 -0.49 -8.86
N ALA A 98 -15.51 -1.62 -9.57
CA ALA A 98 -15.66 -1.68 -11.03
C ALA A 98 -17.01 -1.12 -11.50
N ASP A 99 -18.09 -1.44 -10.79
CA ASP A 99 -19.47 -1.06 -11.15
C ASP A 99 -19.72 0.46 -11.16
N ARG A 100 -18.78 1.26 -10.66
CA ARG A 100 -18.86 2.73 -10.72
C ARG A 100 -18.58 3.30 -12.10
N TYR A 101 -18.03 2.50 -13.00
CA TYR A 101 -17.51 2.97 -14.28
C TYR A 101 -18.25 2.28 -15.42
N LYS A 102 -18.65 3.07 -16.41
CA LYS A 102 -19.10 2.60 -17.71
C LYS A 102 -17.98 2.85 -18.71
N LEU A 103 -17.78 1.91 -19.62
CA LEU A 103 -16.86 2.06 -20.74
C LEU A 103 -17.55 2.78 -21.91
#